data_AF-A0A2T4VSU9-F1
#
_entry.id   AF-A0A2T4VSU9-F1
#
_cell.length_a   1.000
_cell.length_b   1.000
_cell.length_c   1.000
_cell.angle_alpha   90.00
_cell.angle_beta   90.00
_cell.angle_gamma   90.00
#
_symmetry.space_group_name_H-M   'P 1'
#
loop_
_entity.id
_entity.type
_entity.pdbx_description
1 polymer ?
#
loop_
_entity_poly.entity_id
_entity_poly.type
_entity_poly.pdbx_seq_one_letter_code
_entity_poly.pdbx_strand_id
1 'polypeptide(L)'
;MAFAGGAPRRGATEQGAESNNMPITKMQKREVVRRSWKTAWCVGAAGWMMATGVACGSASETVEDSSLAGAAQPVIVGSRIQAENWSASGTTPGGVFNEGGGEGQSVAGFQVNEQIHYPSVNFTGADQMQFRIAAPYGGGKAEIWADAVGSGTKVGTVDLPSATGTDWNSFITRTVSITEISGTHSLYLKGVATGGDWLFKLDWFELYDTGESNPPPTNPPGTIPMKVTNKCPFTLSVALTGVGDVGLERDSAGKTIYRTLASGQSYTYATPENYPSGRVSAYKVLPSPTSPRELEKAEFTLEKPSGGSQLLHYNLTYVDHVGLPMQITGVGTGSSCVQVQCNKTASAMQSAIDTQCPDSLRYTMGGGTICLAPRSFCLDGEYASDSRRGTVCSRLDGEIARCASKYPGVCNPGTAKTPQVYACSAPFFDQSAKWCAALTRGMVDAPDSTTVSQYYNTGKPYNLYAKWVHDQCGAVYSFPYDDYPMAANQAGFYTCTGGQQLNVTFCPAG
;
A
#
# COMPACT_ATOMS: atom_id res chain seq x y z
N MET A 1 7.90 -71.14 9.76
CA MET A 1 7.31 -71.77 10.96
C MET A 1 7.97 -71.14 12.18
N ALA A 2 7.14 -70.68 13.12
CA ALA A 2 7.41 -70.31 14.52
C ALA A 2 8.56 -69.34 14.85
N PHE A 3 8.17 -68.14 15.29
CA PHE A 3 8.92 -67.25 16.16
C PHE A 3 8.55 -67.55 17.62
N ALA A 4 9.57 -67.72 18.47
CA ALA A 4 9.56 -67.59 19.93
C ALA A 4 11.04 -67.40 20.33
N GLY A 5 11.48 -66.56 21.26
CA GLY A 5 10.87 -65.57 22.14
C GLY A 5 12.01 -64.86 22.89
N GLY A 6 11.71 -63.91 23.77
CA GLY A 6 12.68 -63.38 24.74
C GLY A 6 12.55 -61.88 25.04
N ALA A 7 11.81 -61.54 26.11
CA ALA A 7 11.91 -60.28 26.86
C ALA A 7 13.18 -60.31 27.77
N PRO A 8 13.62 -59.24 28.51
CA PRO A 8 12.85 -58.07 28.97
C PRO A 8 13.57 -56.68 29.13
N ARG A 9 12.73 -55.65 29.31
CA ARG A 9 12.85 -54.40 30.11
C ARG A 9 14.17 -53.59 30.13
N ARG A 10 14.08 -52.31 29.75
CA ARG A 10 14.42 -51.11 30.57
C ARG A 10 13.84 -49.83 29.93
N GLY A 11 13.42 -48.90 30.79
CA GLY A 11 12.55 -47.78 30.45
C GLY A 11 13.15 -46.69 29.55
N ALA A 12 12.27 -45.97 28.87
CA ALA A 12 12.57 -44.74 28.16
C ALA A 12 11.65 -43.64 28.70
N THR A 13 12.31 -42.61 29.21
CA THR A 13 11.86 -41.26 29.52
C THR A 13 11.17 -40.60 28.33
N GLU A 14 10.08 -39.86 28.61
CA GLU A 14 9.51 -38.86 27.72
C GLU A 14 10.58 -37.81 27.35
N GLN A 15 10.89 -37.69 26.06
CA GLN A 15 11.52 -36.51 25.50
C GLN A 15 10.47 -35.73 24.74
N GLY A 16 10.19 -34.53 25.25
CA GLY A 16 9.34 -33.54 24.61
C GLY A 16 9.94 -33.10 23.27
N ALA A 17 9.05 -32.94 22.30
CA ALA A 17 9.38 -32.35 21.01
C ALA A 17 9.67 -30.84 21.22
N GLU A 18 10.94 -30.46 21.15
CA GLU A 18 11.35 -29.08 20.87
C GLU A 18 10.98 -28.75 19.43
N SER A 19 9.95 -27.92 19.26
CA SER A 19 9.64 -27.28 17.98
C SER A 19 10.71 -26.21 17.70
N ASN A 20 11.46 -26.40 16.62
CA ASN A 20 12.41 -25.44 16.06
C ASN A 20 11.76 -24.06 15.86
N ASN A 21 12.10 -23.10 16.71
CA ASN A 21 11.84 -21.69 16.49
C ASN A 21 12.79 -21.15 15.41
N MET A 22 12.26 -20.80 14.25
CA MET A 22 12.96 -20.01 13.23
C MET A 22 12.87 -18.50 13.57
N PRO A 23 13.90 -17.70 13.27
CA PRO A 23 13.95 -16.29 13.64
C PRO A 23 13.07 -15.45 12.73
N ILE A 24 12.15 -14.69 13.35
CA ILE A 24 11.41 -13.60 12.70
C ILE A 24 12.44 -12.52 12.35
N THR A 25 12.65 -12.27 11.07
CA THR A 25 13.51 -11.20 10.55
C THR A 25 12.98 -9.85 11.02
N LYS A 26 13.81 -9.17 11.80
CA LYS A 26 13.59 -7.84 12.38
C LYS A 26 13.25 -6.83 11.27
N MET A 27 12.10 -6.15 11.37
CA MET A 27 11.96 -4.81 10.79
C MET A 27 13.01 -3.92 11.47
N GLN A 28 14.11 -3.62 10.78
CA GLN A 28 15.16 -2.74 11.28
C GLN A 28 14.63 -1.31 11.43
N LYS A 29 14.28 -0.93 12.66
CA LYS A 29 14.20 0.48 13.06
C LYS A 29 15.60 0.97 13.41
N ARG A 30 16.10 1.98 12.71
CA ARG A 30 17.28 2.75 13.12
C ARG A 30 16.90 4.21 13.41
N GLU A 31 17.66 4.75 14.35
CA GLU A 31 17.46 6.02 15.05
C GLU A 31 17.39 7.23 14.10
N VAL A 32 16.38 8.07 14.32
CA VAL A 32 16.33 9.41 13.75
C VAL A 32 17.37 10.28 14.45
N VAL A 33 18.50 10.51 13.80
CA VAL A 33 19.48 11.51 14.23
C VAL A 33 18.85 12.90 14.06
N ARG A 34 18.43 13.50 15.18
CA ARG A 34 17.96 14.90 15.24
C ARG A 34 19.11 15.85 14.90
N ARG A 35 19.08 16.48 13.71
CA ARG A 35 19.87 17.70 13.46
C ARG A 35 19.15 18.91 14.05
N SER A 36 19.64 19.35 15.20
CA SER A 36 19.34 20.64 15.81
C SER A 36 19.76 21.78 14.87
N TRP A 37 18.80 22.53 14.32
CA TRP A 37 19.08 23.82 13.69
C TRP A 37 19.32 24.85 14.80
N LYS A 38 20.59 25.20 15.03
CA LYS A 38 20.95 26.40 15.79
C LYS A 38 21.03 27.58 14.82
N THR A 39 20.06 28.48 14.93
CA THR A 39 20.09 29.80 14.30
C THR A 39 21.20 30.62 14.97
N ALA A 40 22.29 30.90 14.23
CA ALA A 40 23.34 31.80 14.70
C ALA A 40 23.10 33.21 14.14
N TRP A 41 22.93 34.16 15.04
CA TRP A 41 22.95 35.60 14.77
C TRP A 41 24.35 36.03 14.32
N CYS A 42 24.44 36.77 13.22
CA CYS A 42 25.66 37.47 12.82
C CYS A 42 25.69 38.87 13.46
N VAL A 43 26.71 39.14 14.27
CA VAL A 43 27.19 40.49 14.56
C VAL A 43 28.72 40.49 14.56
N GLY A 44 29.30 41.25 13.62
CA GLY A 44 30.38 42.21 13.87
C GLY A 44 31.79 41.75 14.27
N ALA A 45 32.71 42.00 13.33
CA ALA A 45 34.02 42.65 13.49
C ALA A 45 35.31 41.81 13.73
N ALA A 46 36.18 41.93 12.72
CA ALA A 46 37.63 42.25 12.75
C ALA A 46 38.62 41.37 13.51
N GLY A 47 39.69 40.95 12.80
CA GLY A 47 40.99 40.63 13.42
C GLY A 47 41.84 39.63 12.63
N TRP A 48 43.01 40.08 12.18
CA TRP A 48 44.06 39.34 11.48
C TRP A 48 44.66 38.14 12.25
N MET A 49 45.13 37.10 11.55
CA MET A 49 46.56 36.75 11.41
C MET A 49 46.77 35.34 10.81
N MET A 50 47.86 35.20 10.06
CA MET A 50 48.34 33.99 9.38
C MET A 50 48.94 32.95 10.34
N ALA A 51 48.88 31.66 9.95
CA ALA A 51 50.05 30.82 9.62
C ALA A 51 49.79 29.30 9.82
N THR A 52 49.98 28.57 8.72
CA THR A 52 50.56 27.22 8.53
C THR A 52 50.60 26.21 9.69
N GLY A 53 50.09 25.00 9.41
CA GLY A 53 50.46 23.81 10.18
C GLY A 53 49.75 22.52 9.76
N VAL A 54 50.48 21.68 9.01
CA VAL A 54 50.46 20.20 9.04
C VAL A 54 49.13 19.50 8.68
N ALA A 55 49.05 19.05 7.43
CA ALA A 55 48.13 18.02 6.99
C ALA A 55 48.60 16.64 7.46
N CYS A 56 47.76 15.93 8.21
CA CYS A 56 47.88 14.49 8.43
C CYS A 56 46.62 13.84 7.87
N GLY A 57 46.82 12.94 6.91
CA GLY A 57 45.77 12.35 6.08
C GLY A 57 44.76 11.55 6.89
N SER A 58 43.49 11.88 6.70
CA SER A 58 42.38 10.97 6.97
C SER A 58 42.16 10.16 5.71
N ALA A 59 42.44 8.86 5.78
CA ALA A 59 41.92 7.90 4.83
C ALA A 59 40.39 7.87 5.01
N SER A 60 39.68 8.55 4.11
CA SER A 60 38.24 8.41 3.96
C SER A 60 38.01 7.09 3.22
N GLU A 61 37.48 6.09 3.91
CA GLU A 61 36.87 4.92 3.27
C GLU A 61 35.74 5.41 2.38
N THR A 62 35.92 5.25 1.07
CA THR A 62 34.85 5.36 0.09
C THR A 62 33.92 4.17 0.29
N VAL A 63 32.76 4.40 0.93
CA VAL A 63 31.62 3.50 0.76
C VAL A 63 31.15 3.72 -0.67
N GLU A 64 31.41 2.73 -1.52
CA GLU A 64 30.80 2.65 -2.85
C GLU A 64 29.27 2.54 -2.65
N ASP A 65 28.62 3.70 -2.75
CA ASP A 65 27.21 3.81 -3.11
C ASP A 65 27.09 3.19 -4.50
N SER A 66 26.72 1.91 -4.54
CA SER A 66 26.39 1.22 -5.77
C SER A 66 25.13 1.87 -6.31
N SER A 67 25.35 2.86 -7.18
CA SER A 67 24.33 3.56 -7.93
C SER A 67 23.31 2.57 -8.45
N LEU A 68 22.10 2.62 -7.89
CA LEU A 68 20.87 2.27 -8.59
C LEU A 68 20.77 3.23 -9.78
N ALA A 69 21.54 2.96 -10.83
CA ALA A 69 21.38 3.57 -12.13
C ALA A 69 20.04 3.04 -12.67
N GLY A 70 18.96 3.70 -12.24
CA GLY A 70 17.64 3.47 -12.75
C GLY A 70 17.65 3.80 -14.24
N ALA A 71 17.43 2.78 -15.07
CA ALA A 71 16.82 3.04 -16.35
C ALA A 71 15.47 3.72 -16.04
N ALA A 72 15.34 4.99 -16.41
CA ALA A 72 14.11 5.75 -16.23
C ALA A 72 12.96 4.94 -16.87
N GLN A 73 12.01 4.52 -16.06
CA GLN A 73 10.79 3.89 -16.56
C GLN A 73 9.87 4.99 -17.09
N PRO A 74 9.13 4.75 -18.18
CA PRO A 74 8.16 5.71 -18.68
C PRO A 74 7.15 6.05 -17.57
N VAL A 75 6.86 7.32 -17.36
CA VAL A 75 5.90 7.74 -16.35
C VAL A 75 4.51 7.58 -16.94
N ILE A 76 3.63 6.87 -16.23
CA ILE A 76 2.22 6.84 -16.58
C ILE A 76 1.65 8.22 -16.32
N VAL A 77 1.13 8.86 -17.36
CA VAL A 77 0.47 10.16 -17.27
C VAL A 77 -1.03 9.90 -17.24
N GLY A 78 -1.71 10.25 -16.15
CA GLY A 78 -3.12 9.88 -15.96
C GLY A 78 -3.32 8.44 -15.45
N SER A 79 -4.57 7.99 -15.45
CA SER A 79 -4.98 6.64 -14.99
C SER A 79 -5.39 5.76 -16.17
N ARG A 80 -5.38 4.44 -15.98
CA ARG A 80 -6.03 3.50 -16.91
C ARG A 80 -7.50 3.86 -17.07
N ILE A 81 -7.92 4.04 -18.32
CA ILE A 81 -9.31 4.27 -18.67
C ILE A 81 -9.85 2.97 -19.28
N GLN A 82 -10.80 2.37 -18.57
CA GLN A 82 -11.59 1.26 -19.08
C GLN A 82 -12.41 1.74 -20.27
N ALA A 83 -12.26 1.07 -21.40
CA ALA A 83 -12.79 1.54 -22.66
C ALA A 83 -14.31 1.45 -22.68
N GLU A 84 -14.89 0.47 -21.99
CA GLU A 84 -16.33 0.28 -21.83
C GLU A 84 -17.05 1.44 -21.11
N ASN A 85 -16.31 2.36 -20.49
CA ASN A 85 -16.82 3.59 -19.87
C ASN A 85 -16.96 4.76 -20.88
N TRP A 86 -17.15 4.46 -22.16
CA TRP A 86 -17.40 5.48 -23.18
C TRP A 86 -18.77 6.14 -23.01
N SER A 87 -18.91 7.39 -23.46
CA SER A 87 -20.06 8.25 -23.11
C SER A 87 -21.04 8.58 -24.25
N ALA A 88 -20.82 8.10 -25.48
CA ALA A 88 -21.83 8.00 -26.56
C ALA A 88 -21.34 7.11 -27.72
N SER A 89 -22.25 6.34 -28.35
CA SER A 89 -21.94 5.42 -29.45
C SER A 89 -22.28 6.08 -30.76
N GLY A 90 -21.25 6.36 -31.53
CA GLY A 90 -21.30 6.07 -32.95
C GLY A 90 -22.12 6.98 -33.85
N THR A 91 -21.81 6.89 -35.14
CA THR A 91 -22.64 7.44 -36.21
C THR A 91 -23.88 6.57 -36.47
N THR A 92 -23.83 5.30 -36.06
CA THR A 92 -24.91 4.32 -36.26
C THR A 92 -25.45 3.84 -34.91
N PRO A 93 -26.76 3.99 -34.64
CA PRO A 93 -27.37 3.47 -33.41
C PRO A 93 -27.13 1.97 -33.24
N GLY A 94 -26.56 1.57 -32.09
CA GLY A 94 -26.26 0.17 -31.79
C GLY A 94 -25.07 -0.43 -32.54
N GLY A 95 -24.33 0.37 -33.32
CA GLY A 95 -23.13 -0.09 -34.03
C GLY A 95 -22.00 -0.45 -33.07
N VAL A 96 -21.77 0.38 -32.05
CA VAL A 96 -20.77 0.16 -30.99
C VAL A 96 -21.47 -0.24 -29.69
N PHE A 97 -20.98 -1.28 -29.01
CA PHE A 97 -21.59 -1.83 -27.81
C PHE A 97 -20.54 -2.44 -26.86
N ASN A 98 -20.92 -2.66 -25.60
CA ASN A 98 -20.08 -3.37 -24.65
C ASN A 98 -20.38 -4.88 -24.70
N GLU A 99 -19.32 -5.68 -24.69
CA GLU A 99 -19.41 -7.15 -24.67
C GLU A 99 -18.32 -7.72 -23.75
N GLY A 100 -18.55 -8.91 -23.21
CA GLY A 100 -17.54 -9.65 -22.46
C GLY A 100 -16.25 -9.84 -23.25
N GLY A 101 -15.12 -9.71 -22.56
CA GLY A 101 -13.77 -9.75 -23.13
C GLY A 101 -12.79 -8.97 -22.27
N GLY A 102 -11.48 -9.16 -22.49
CA GLY A 102 -10.44 -8.39 -21.80
C GLY A 102 -10.41 -8.67 -20.30
N GLU A 103 -10.39 -7.61 -19.50
CA GLU A 103 -10.45 -7.67 -18.02
C GLU A 103 -11.90 -7.74 -17.48
N GLY A 104 -12.90 -7.98 -18.35
CA GLY A 104 -14.28 -8.30 -17.98
C GLY A 104 -15.30 -7.84 -19.02
N GLN A 105 -15.25 -6.56 -19.39
CA GLN A 105 -16.01 -5.96 -20.48
C GLN A 105 -15.02 -5.27 -21.43
N SER A 106 -15.44 -5.09 -22.68
CA SER A 106 -14.68 -4.37 -23.68
C SER A 106 -15.63 -3.75 -24.70
N VAL A 107 -15.16 -2.72 -25.39
CA VAL A 107 -15.90 -2.13 -26.52
C VAL A 107 -15.79 -3.08 -27.71
N ALA A 108 -16.95 -3.46 -28.25
CA ALA A 108 -17.14 -4.25 -29.45
C ALA A 108 -17.98 -3.46 -30.47
N GLY A 109 -18.15 -4.01 -31.67
CA GLY A 109 -18.93 -3.29 -32.70
C GLY A 109 -18.18 -2.14 -33.37
N PHE A 110 -16.93 -1.88 -33.02
CA PHE A 110 -16.20 -0.74 -33.52
C PHE A 110 -15.80 -0.91 -34.99
N GLN A 111 -16.45 -0.14 -35.85
CA GLN A 111 -16.36 -0.22 -37.31
C GLN A 111 -15.82 1.08 -37.92
N VAL A 112 -15.57 1.03 -39.23
CA VAL A 112 -15.23 2.22 -40.02
C VAL A 112 -16.30 3.29 -39.85
N ASN A 113 -15.85 4.54 -39.70
CA ASN A 113 -16.68 5.72 -39.45
C ASN A 113 -17.37 5.76 -38.08
N GLU A 114 -17.29 4.72 -37.26
CA GLU A 114 -17.77 4.83 -35.89
C GLU A 114 -16.83 5.69 -35.03
N GLN A 115 -17.39 6.30 -33.99
CA GLN A 115 -16.62 7.10 -33.04
C GLN A 115 -16.99 6.76 -31.60
N ILE A 116 -15.97 6.72 -30.76
CA ILE A 116 -16.09 6.51 -29.32
C ILE A 116 -15.49 7.74 -28.62
N HIS A 117 -16.13 8.24 -27.57
CA HIS A 117 -15.65 9.43 -26.86
C HIS A 117 -15.57 9.27 -25.34
N TYR A 118 -14.55 9.92 -24.78
CA TYR A 118 -14.24 10.00 -23.35
C TYR A 118 -14.12 11.49 -22.98
N PRO A 119 -14.93 12.01 -22.05
CA PRO A 119 -15.15 13.45 -21.94
C PRO A 119 -14.00 14.19 -21.24
N SER A 120 -13.16 13.47 -20.50
CA SER A 120 -12.14 14.06 -19.64
C SER A 120 -10.90 13.17 -19.55
N VAL A 121 -9.91 13.46 -20.39
CA VAL A 121 -8.60 12.79 -20.44
C VAL A 121 -7.51 13.85 -20.30
N ASN A 122 -6.62 13.70 -19.31
CA ASN A 122 -5.51 14.64 -19.10
C ASN A 122 -4.28 14.22 -19.90
N PHE A 123 -3.89 15.03 -20.88
CA PHE A 123 -2.76 14.79 -21.76
C PHE A 123 -1.45 15.44 -21.29
N THR A 124 -1.48 16.26 -20.23
CA THR A 124 -0.29 17.00 -19.78
C THR A 124 0.88 16.07 -19.50
N GLY A 125 1.92 16.19 -20.32
CA GLY A 125 3.16 15.43 -20.22
C GLY A 125 3.17 14.13 -21.01
N ALA A 126 2.07 13.74 -21.66
CA ALA A 126 2.01 12.49 -22.42
C ALA A 126 2.51 12.65 -23.86
N ASP A 127 3.42 11.76 -24.26
CA ASP A 127 3.92 11.60 -25.63
C ASP A 127 3.54 10.24 -26.23
N GLN A 128 2.90 9.36 -25.44
CA GLN A 128 2.45 8.05 -25.85
C GLN A 128 1.09 7.68 -25.28
N MET A 129 0.42 6.76 -25.98
CA MET A 129 -0.79 6.08 -25.53
C MET A 129 -0.67 4.59 -25.74
N GLN A 130 -1.06 3.78 -24.75
CA GLN A 130 -1.22 2.35 -24.89
C GLN A 130 -2.69 1.99 -25.03
N PHE A 131 -2.98 1.05 -25.92
CA PHE A 131 -4.32 0.51 -26.16
C PHE A 131 -4.30 -1.00 -26.02
N ARG A 132 -5.20 -1.57 -25.23
CA ARG A 132 -5.41 -3.01 -25.13
C ARG A 132 -6.49 -3.43 -26.11
N ILE A 133 -6.09 -4.06 -27.22
CA ILE A 133 -6.98 -4.35 -28.35
C ILE A 133 -6.92 -5.81 -28.79
N ALA A 134 -8.01 -6.29 -29.40
CA ALA A 134 -8.11 -7.63 -29.96
C ALA A 134 -8.84 -7.66 -31.30
N ALA A 135 -8.35 -8.46 -32.25
CA ALA A 135 -9.09 -8.84 -33.45
C ALA A 135 -8.55 -10.15 -34.04
N PRO A 136 -9.41 -10.99 -34.65
CA PRO A 136 -8.98 -12.22 -35.31
C PRO A 136 -8.32 -11.98 -36.69
N TYR A 137 -8.13 -10.73 -37.09
CA TYR A 137 -7.48 -10.30 -38.34
C TYR A 137 -6.77 -8.97 -38.15
N GLY A 138 -5.87 -8.63 -39.09
CA GLY A 138 -5.26 -7.30 -39.17
C GLY A 138 -6.09 -6.34 -40.02
N GLY A 139 -5.69 -5.07 -40.03
CA GLY A 139 -6.26 -4.02 -40.89
C GLY A 139 -7.16 -3.00 -40.18
N GLY A 140 -7.41 -3.20 -38.88
CA GLY A 140 -8.15 -2.23 -38.05
C GLY A 140 -7.28 -1.03 -37.68
N LYS A 141 -7.85 0.19 -37.74
CA LYS A 141 -7.15 1.43 -37.42
C LYS A 141 -8.11 2.44 -36.80
N ALA A 142 -7.64 3.26 -35.86
CA ALA A 142 -8.43 4.36 -35.33
C ALA A 142 -7.59 5.61 -35.12
N GLU A 143 -8.12 6.73 -35.57
CA GLU A 143 -7.52 8.04 -35.32
C GLU A 143 -7.85 8.50 -33.91
N ILE A 144 -6.87 9.14 -33.27
CA ILE A 144 -6.97 9.65 -31.90
C ILE A 144 -7.09 11.17 -32.01
N TRP A 145 -8.19 11.73 -31.51
CA TRP A 145 -8.52 13.15 -31.61
C TRP A 145 -8.79 13.74 -30.23
N ALA A 146 -8.30 14.95 -29.99
CA ALA A 146 -8.66 15.78 -28.85
C ALA A 146 -9.74 16.81 -29.25
N ASP A 147 -10.69 17.02 -28.35
CA ASP A 147 -11.80 17.97 -28.36
C ASP A 147 -12.91 17.71 -29.40
N ALA A 148 -12.57 17.36 -30.65
CA ALA A 148 -13.53 16.99 -31.68
C ALA A 148 -12.89 16.23 -32.86
N VAL A 149 -13.63 15.29 -33.48
CA VAL A 149 -13.20 14.63 -34.72
C VAL A 149 -13.29 15.62 -35.90
N GLY A 150 -12.19 15.81 -36.63
CA GLY A 150 -12.13 16.63 -37.84
C GLY A 150 -11.91 18.13 -37.61
N SER A 151 -12.45 18.71 -36.53
CA SER A 151 -12.22 20.11 -36.15
C SER A 151 -11.29 20.31 -34.96
N GLY A 152 -11.04 19.26 -34.17
CA GLY A 152 -10.10 19.27 -33.05
C GLY A 152 -8.68 18.88 -33.46
N THR A 153 -7.83 18.54 -32.48
CA THR A 153 -6.43 18.18 -32.73
C THR A 153 -6.31 16.66 -32.89
N LYS A 154 -5.91 16.18 -34.07
CA LYS A 154 -5.54 14.77 -34.24
C LYS A 154 -4.18 14.53 -33.57
N VAL A 155 -4.17 13.81 -32.46
CA VAL A 155 -2.98 13.56 -31.66
C VAL A 155 -2.25 12.28 -32.05
N GLY A 156 -2.91 11.33 -32.71
CA GLY A 156 -2.24 10.08 -33.08
C GLY A 156 -3.10 9.12 -33.88
N THR A 157 -2.61 7.89 -34.04
CA THR A 157 -3.37 6.82 -34.68
C THR A 157 -2.93 5.46 -34.14
N VAL A 158 -3.88 4.67 -33.65
CA VAL A 158 -3.66 3.27 -33.30
C VAL A 158 -3.95 2.39 -34.52
N ASP A 159 -3.03 1.49 -34.83
CA ASP A 159 -3.14 0.52 -35.92
C ASP A 159 -2.92 -0.91 -35.42
N LEU A 160 -3.66 -1.83 -36.04
CA LEU A 160 -3.55 -3.27 -35.81
C LEU A 160 -3.17 -3.96 -37.12
N PRO A 161 -1.86 -4.09 -37.44
CA PRO A 161 -1.42 -4.59 -38.74
C PRO A 161 -1.66 -6.09 -38.95
N SER A 162 -1.76 -6.86 -37.87
CA SER A 162 -1.97 -8.32 -37.89
C SER A 162 -2.97 -8.74 -36.83
N ALA A 163 -3.56 -9.93 -36.99
CA ALA A 163 -4.42 -10.54 -35.99
C ALA A 163 -3.71 -10.62 -34.63
N THR A 164 -4.46 -10.46 -33.55
CA THR A 164 -3.97 -10.61 -32.18
C THR A 164 -4.13 -12.04 -31.65
N GLY A 165 -4.95 -12.85 -32.34
CA GLY A 165 -5.17 -14.27 -32.10
C GLY A 165 -6.19 -14.83 -33.08
N THR A 166 -6.78 -15.98 -32.76
CA THR A 166 -7.79 -16.63 -33.61
C THR A 166 -9.22 -16.16 -33.34
N ASP A 167 -9.43 -15.36 -32.30
CA ASP A 167 -10.73 -14.86 -31.88
C ASP A 167 -10.69 -13.38 -31.46
N TRP A 168 -11.86 -12.87 -31.07
CA TRP A 168 -12.07 -11.50 -30.63
C TRP A 168 -11.59 -11.21 -29.20
N ASN A 169 -11.12 -12.22 -28.46
CA ASN A 169 -10.78 -12.09 -27.04
C ASN A 169 -9.29 -12.34 -26.76
N SER A 170 -8.48 -12.46 -27.80
CA SER A 170 -7.02 -12.55 -27.71
C SER A 170 -6.42 -11.14 -27.68
N PHE A 171 -6.38 -10.46 -26.53
CA PHE A 171 -5.94 -9.06 -26.43
C PHE A 171 -4.41 -8.89 -26.36
N ILE A 172 -3.89 -7.88 -27.07
CA ILE A 172 -2.51 -7.39 -26.97
C ILE A 172 -2.50 -5.91 -26.58
N THR A 173 -1.37 -5.41 -26.07
CA THR A 173 -1.16 -3.98 -25.83
C THR A 173 -0.37 -3.36 -26.98
N ARG A 174 -0.92 -2.32 -27.61
CA ARG A 174 -0.28 -1.51 -28.66
C ARG A 174 0.07 -0.14 -28.11
N THR A 175 1.34 0.23 -28.20
CA THR A 175 1.81 1.58 -27.87
C THR A 175 1.86 2.45 -29.11
N VAL A 176 1.37 3.68 -28.99
CA VAL A 176 1.25 4.67 -30.06
C VAL A 176 1.87 5.97 -29.58
N SER A 177 2.81 6.53 -30.34
CA SER A 177 3.27 7.90 -30.11
C SER A 177 2.15 8.88 -30.44
N ILE A 178 1.96 9.86 -29.56
CA ILE A 178 1.00 10.95 -29.75
C ILE A 178 1.73 12.29 -29.83
N THR A 179 1.10 13.24 -30.51
CA THR A 179 1.50 14.64 -30.48
C THR A 179 1.19 15.18 -29.10
N GLU A 180 2.22 15.69 -28.41
CA GLU A 180 2.07 16.30 -27.09
C GLU A 180 1.09 17.47 -27.13
N ILE A 181 0.05 17.36 -26.32
CA ILE A 181 -0.87 18.45 -26.00
C ILE A 181 -1.00 18.50 -24.47
N SER A 182 -1.39 19.65 -23.91
CA SER A 182 -1.46 19.82 -22.46
C SER A 182 -2.84 20.27 -22.03
N GLY A 183 -3.28 19.77 -20.88
CA GLY A 183 -4.59 20.03 -20.31
C GLY A 183 -5.47 18.79 -20.33
N THR A 184 -6.68 18.97 -19.81
CA THR A 184 -7.74 17.96 -19.88
C THR A 184 -8.61 18.22 -21.10
N HIS A 185 -8.73 17.20 -21.95
CA HIS A 185 -9.45 17.25 -23.22
C HIS A 185 -10.51 16.16 -23.29
N SER A 186 -11.50 16.33 -24.16
CA SER A 186 -12.32 15.21 -24.60
C SER A 186 -11.55 14.38 -25.62
N LEU A 187 -11.38 13.08 -25.38
CA LEU A 187 -10.72 12.17 -26.31
C LEU A 187 -11.76 11.48 -27.20
N TYR A 188 -11.47 11.40 -28.49
CA TYR A 188 -12.25 10.65 -29.47
C TYR A 188 -11.37 9.63 -30.18
N LEU A 189 -11.92 8.43 -30.38
CA LEU A 189 -11.38 7.41 -31.27
C LEU A 189 -12.29 7.30 -32.49
N LYS A 190 -11.77 7.60 -33.67
CA LYS A 190 -12.50 7.53 -34.94
C LYS A 190 -12.03 6.33 -35.74
N GLY A 191 -12.92 5.37 -35.96
CA GLY A 191 -12.64 4.17 -36.72
C GLY A 191 -12.36 4.48 -38.19
N VAL A 192 -11.25 3.96 -38.71
CA VAL A 192 -10.83 4.06 -40.11
C VAL A 192 -10.31 2.71 -40.58
N ALA A 193 -10.56 2.30 -41.82
CA ALA A 193 -10.03 1.02 -42.33
C ALA A 193 -9.07 1.18 -43.50
N THR A 194 -8.22 0.18 -43.62
CA THR A 194 -7.42 -0.09 -44.82
C THR A 194 -7.73 -1.45 -45.45
N GLY A 195 -8.68 -2.24 -44.92
CA GLY A 195 -8.92 -3.62 -45.41
C GLY A 195 -10.15 -4.39 -44.89
N GLY A 196 -11.16 -3.76 -44.28
CA GLY A 196 -12.41 -4.39 -43.82
C GLY A 196 -13.27 -3.46 -42.96
N ASP A 197 -14.53 -3.81 -42.69
CA ASP A 197 -15.48 -2.92 -41.97
C ASP A 197 -15.30 -2.91 -40.45
N TRP A 198 -14.77 -3.99 -39.88
CA TRP A 198 -14.61 -4.20 -38.45
C TRP A 198 -13.15 -3.99 -38.06
N LEU A 199 -12.91 -3.29 -36.94
CA LEU A 199 -11.57 -2.81 -36.62
C LEU A 199 -10.89 -3.65 -35.54
N PHE A 200 -11.35 -3.55 -34.30
CA PHE A 200 -10.85 -4.28 -33.14
C PHE A 200 -11.80 -4.09 -31.95
N LYS A 201 -11.75 -5.00 -30.98
CA LYS A 201 -12.26 -4.77 -29.63
C LYS A 201 -11.24 -3.95 -28.84
N LEU A 202 -11.72 -3.09 -27.95
CA LEU A 202 -10.89 -2.24 -27.09
C LEU A 202 -11.27 -2.47 -25.62
N ASP A 203 -10.31 -2.87 -24.81
CA ASP A 203 -10.47 -3.17 -23.37
C ASP A 203 -10.15 -1.93 -22.52
N TRP A 204 -8.94 -1.38 -22.66
CA TRP A 204 -8.55 -0.15 -21.96
C TRP A 204 -7.53 0.65 -22.76
N PHE A 205 -7.32 1.90 -22.35
CA PHE A 205 -6.18 2.70 -22.80
C PHE A 205 -5.56 3.53 -21.66
N GLU A 206 -4.32 3.94 -21.85
CA GLU A 206 -3.49 4.66 -20.87
C GLU A 206 -2.57 5.66 -21.59
N LEU A 207 -2.25 6.79 -20.96
CA LEU A 207 -1.29 7.77 -21.48
C LEU A 207 0.06 7.61 -20.75
N TYR A 208 1.15 7.88 -21.47
CA TYR A 208 2.53 7.68 -21.02
C TYR A 208 3.39 8.86 -21.45
N ASP A 209 4.46 9.12 -20.70
CA ASP A 209 5.62 9.90 -21.15
C ASP A 209 6.81 8.96 -21.43
N THR A 210 7.64 9.28 -22.42
CA THR A 210 8.81 8.48 -22.78
C THR A 210 10.11 9.21 -22.61
N GLY A 211 10.54 9.32 -21.36
CA GLY A 211 11.97 9.23 -21.08
C GLY A 211 12.57 7.89 -21.58
N GLU A 212 12.76 7.78 -22.90
CA GLU A 212 13.38 6.74 -23.76
C GLU A 212 12.88 5.26 -23.73
N SER A 213 12.34 4.85 -24.90
CA SER A 213 12.08 3.54 -25.57
C SER A 213 11.79 2.20 -24.83
N ASN A 214 10.80 1.47 -25.39
CA ASN A 214 9.88 0.44 -24.85
C ASN A 214 10.29 -1.05 -25.07
N PRO A 215 9.69 -2.06 -24.38
CA PRO A 215 8.45 -2.75 -24.86
C PRO A 215 7.46 -3.18 -23.71
N PRO A 216 6.31 -3.86 -23.99
CA PRO A 216 4.98 -3.72 -23.35
C PRO A 216 4.88 -4.28 -21.90
N PRO A 217 3.83 -3.93 -21.11
CA PRO A 217 3.76 -4.29 -19.68
C PRO A 217 3.38 -5.77 -19.49
N THR A 218 4.35 -6.65 -19.66
CA THR A 218 4.66 -7.59 -18.58
C THR A 218 5.22 -6.75 -17.45
N ASN A 219 4.82 -6.98 -16.18
CA ASN A 219 5.47 -6.31 -15.05
C ASN A 219 6.98 -6.29 -15.31
N PRO A 220 7.66 -5.13 -15.23
CA PRO A 220 9.08 -5.05 -15.51
C PRO A 220 9.79 -6.21 -14.79
N PRO A 221 10.67 -6.99 -15.46
CA PRO A 221 11.35 -8.10 -14.81
C PRO A 221 11.94 -7.66 -13.46
N GLY A 222 11.71 -8.46 -12.42
CA GLY A 222 12.10 -8.09 -11.05
C GLY A 222 11.13 -7.16 -10.33
N THR A 223 9.88 -7.02 -10.82
CA THR A 223 8.82 -6.28 -10.13
C THR A 223 7.59 -7.14 -9.81
N ILE A 224 6.89 -6.73 -8.76
CA ILE A 224 5.58 -7.22 -8.35
C ILE A 224 4.57 -6.08 -8.54
N PRO A 225 3.45 -6.32 -9.24
CA PRO A 225 2.38 -5.34 -9.35
C PRO A 225 1.70 -5.11 -8.00
N MET A 226 1.50 -3.84 -7.67
CA MET A 226 0.69 -3.40 -6.55
C MET A 226 -0.51 -2.62 -7.09
N LYS A 227 -1.70 -3.24 -7.12
CA LYS A 227 -2.93 -2.57 -7.53
C LYS A 227 -3.58 -1.86 -6.35
N VAL A 228 -3.67 -0.54 -6.43
CA VAL A 228 -4.37 0.31 -5.47
C VAL A 228 -5.70 0.74 -6.05
N THR A 229 -6.79 0.44 -5.35
CA THR A 229 -8.17 0.76 -5.77
C THR A 229 -8.82 1.72 -4.78
N ASN A 230 -9.45 2.77 -5.28
CA ASN A 230 -10.31 3.63 -4.48
C ASN A 230 -11.78 3.25 -4.70
N LYS A 231 -12.45 2.73 -3.68
CA LYS A 231 -13.91 2.52 -3.68
C LYS A 231 -14.66 3.52 -2.82
N CYS A 232 -13.96 4.46 -2.18
CA CYS A 232 -14.59 5.49 -1.36
C CYS A 232 -15.51 6.38 -2.22
N PRO A 233 -16.53 7.02 -1.62
CA PRO A 233 -17.44 7.92 -2.34
C PRO A 233 -16.81 9.28 -2.69
N PHE A 234 -15.50 9.42 -2.51
CA PHE A 234 -14.73 10.63 -2.77
C PHE A 234 -13.38 10.25 -3.38
N THR A 235 -12.78 11.21 -4.08
CA THR A 235 -11.46 11.08 -4.69
C THR A 235 -10.38 10.93 -3.61
N LEU A 236 -9.40 10.06 -3.88
CA LEU A 236 -8.20 9.90 -3.08
C LEU A 236 -6.96 10.22 -3.92
N SER A 237 -6.00 10.91 -3.31
CA SER A 237 -4.62 10.91 -3.77
C SER A 237 -3.87 9.80 -3.04
N VAL A 238 -3.21 8.92 -3.78
CA VAL A 238 -2.43 7.80 -3.23
C VAL A 238 -0.97 7.89 -3.63
N ALA A 239 -0.09 7.44 -2.75
CA ALA A 239 1.34 7.32 -3.02
C ALA A 239 1.88 6.03 -2.42
N LEU A 240 2.84 5.42 -3.11
CA LEU A 240 3.58 4.28 -2.61
C LEU A 240 4.96 4.74 -2.15
N THR A 241 5.29 4.46 -0.89
CA THR A 241 6.55 4.87 -0.25
C THR A 241 7.28 3.68 0.35
N GLY A 242 8.60 3.80 0.45
CA GLY A 242 9.47 2.81 1.08
C GLY A 242 10.06 3.31 2.38
N VAL A 243 11.19 2.72 2.77
CA VAL A 243 11.95 3.14 3.97
C VAL A 243 12.23 4.65 3.93
N GLY A 244 11.97 5.33 5.05
CA GLY A 244 12.14 6.78 5.18
C GLY A 244 11.06 7.61 4.48
N ASP A 245 9.91 7.01 4.17
CA ASP A 245 8.78 7.62 3.44
C ASP A 245 9.17 8.15 2.06
N VAL A 246 10.17 7.50 1.47
CA VAL A 246 10.69 7.82 0.15
C VAL A 246 9.73 7.28 -0.91
N GLY A 247 9.17 8.17 -1.74
CA GLY A 247 8.27 7.79 -2.83
C GLY A 247 8.92 6.83 -3.83
N LEU A 248 8.19 5.77 -4.19
CA LEU A 248 8.60 4.86 -5.27
C LEU A 248 8.62 5.60 -6.61
N GLU A 249 7.54 6.32 -6.91
CA GLU A 249 7.45 7.19 -8.09
C GLU A 249 7.76 8.63 -7.69
N ARG A 250 8.64 9.28 -8.45
CA ARG A 250 9.05 10.66 -8.23
C ARG A 250 9.10 11.44 -9.53
N ASP A 251 8.84 12.73 -9.46
CA ASP A 251 9.01 13.64 -10.59
C ASP A 251 10.49 13.94 -10.87
N SER A 252 10.77 14.73 -11.91
CA SER A 252 12.13 15.13 -12.29
C SER A 252 12.87 15.94 -11.22
N ALA A 253 12.14 16.51 -10.25
CA ALA A 253 12.70 17.20 -9.09
C ALA A 253 12.90 16.26 -7.88
N GLY A 254 12.62 14.96 -8.04
CA GLY A 254 12.74 13.96 -6.98
C GLY A 254 11.62 14.01 -5.95
N LYS A 255 10.51 14.69 -6.22
CA LYS A 255 9.35 14.78 -5.32
C LYS A 255 8.38 13.63 -5.57
N THR A 256 7.79 13.09 -4.50
CA THR A 256 6.77 12.03 -4.55
C THR A 256 5.62 12.40 -5.49
N ILE A 257 5.30 11.50 -6.42
CA ILE A 257 4.11 11.60 -7.27
C ILE A 257 2.91 11.01 -6.53
N TYR A 258 1.81 11.75 -6.52
CA TYR A 258 0.53 11.31 -5.97
C TYR A 258 -0.43 10.99 -7.11
N ARG A 259 -0.96 9.78 -7.13
CA ARG A 259 -1.93 9.33 -8.11
C ARG A 259 -3.33 9.65 -7.62
N THR A 260 -4.09 10.41 -8.41
CA THR A 260 -5.46 10.78 -8.06
C THR A 260 -6.41 9.72 -8.61
N LEU A 261 -7.16 9.08 -7.72
CA LEU A 261 -8.12 8.03 -8.02
C LEU A 261 -9.52 8.51 -7.66
N ALA A 262 -10.38 8.70 -8.66
CA ALA A 262 -11.82 8.84 -8.43
C ALA A 262 -12.43 7.54 -7.87
N SER A 263 -13.68 7.59 -7.43
CA SER A 263 -14.39 6.40 -6.96
C SER A 263 -14.44 5.33 -8.06
N GLY A 264 -14.14 4.09 -7.71
CA GLY A 264 -14.04 2.94 -8.62
C GLY A 264 -12.72 2.83 -9.39
N GLN A 265 -11.86 3.86 -9.39
CA GLN A 265 -10.61 3.82 -10.14
C GLN A 265 -9.52 3.03 -9.43
N SER A 266 -8.58 2.51 -10.23
CA SER A 266 -7.40 1.79 -9.76
C SER A 266 -6.14 2.35 -10.42
N TYR A 267 -5.00 2.16 -9.76
CA TYR A 267 -3.68 2.36 -10.31
C TYR A 267 -2.75 1.22 -9.89
N THR A 268 -1.91 0.74 -10.78
CA THR A 268 -0.97 -0.35 -10.50
C THR A 268 0.45 0.17 -10.49
N TYR A 269 1.12 0.09 -9.34
CA TYR A 269 2.54 0.37 -9.23
C TYR A 269 3.36 -0.88 -9.61
N ALA A 270 4.48 -0.68 -10.31
CA ALA A 270 5.49 -1.72 -10.50
C ALA A 270 6.49 -1.67 -9.34
N THR A 271 6.23 -2.43 -8.28
CA THR A 271 7.08 -2.44 -7.07
C THR A 271 8.25 -3.41 -7.22
N PRO A 272 9.47 -3.14 -6.72
CA PRO A 272 10.56 -4.11 -6.77
C PRO A 272 10.20 -5.44 -6.07
N GLU A 273 10.69 -6.56 -6.60
CA GLU A 273 10.46 -7.90 -6.02
C GLU A 273 11.02 -8.05 -4.59
N ASN A 274 12.03 -7.24 -4.26
CA ASN A 274 12.54 -7.02 -2.93
C ASN A 274 12.23 -5.58 -2.49
N TYR A 275 11.25 -5.41 -1.62
CA TYR A 275 10.83 -4.11 -1.12
C TYR A 275 10.55 -4.20 0.39
N PRO A 276 11.61 -4.09 1.22
CA PRO A 276 11.49 -4.24 2.67
C PRO A 276 10.90 -2.96 3.26
N SER A 277 9.64 -3.01 3.74
CA SER A 277 8.87 -1.89 4.31
C SER A 277 8.25 -0.93 3.29
N GLY A 278 7.39 -1.47 2.42
CA GLY A 278 6.52 -0.69 1.56
C GLY A 278 5.25 -0.22 2.26
N ARG A 279 4.77 0.96 1.85
CA ARG A 279 3.52 1.56 2.31
C ARG A 279 2.73 2.12 1.15
N VAL A 280 1.41 1.92 1.16
CA VAL A 280 0.49 2.67 0.31
C VAL A 280 -0.28 3.62 1.21
N SER A 281 -0.08 4.92 1.03
CA SER A 281 -0.76 5.97 1.79
C SER A 281 -1.85 6.63 0.96
N ALA A 282 -2.97 6.95 1.59
CA ALA A 282 -4.11 7.64 0.98
C ALA A 282 -4.37 8.99 1.65
N TYR A 283 -4.81 9.96 0.85
CA TYR A 283 -5.09 11.33 1.24
C TYR A 283 -6.36 11.82 0.52
N LYS A 284 -7.25 12.54 1.22
CA LYS A 284 -8.28 13.37 0.56
C LYS A 284 -7.71 14.70 0.07
N VAL A 285 -6.74 15.22 0.82
CA VAL A 285 -6.03 16.46 0.50
C VAL A 285 -4.53 16.16 0.55
N LEU A 286 -3.82 16.56 -0.50
CA LEU A 286 -2.37 16.34 -0.60
C LEU A 286 -1.64 16.83 0.66
N PRO A 287 -0.61 16.11 1.11
CA PRO A 287 0.11 16.47 2.32
C PRO A 287 0.78 17.83 2.16
N SER A 288 0.76 18.59 3.25
CA SER A 288 1.39 19.89 3.37
C SER A 288 2.25 19.93 4.64
N PRO A 289 3.13 20.93 4.82
CA PRO A 289 3.88 21.08 6.07
C PRO A 289 2.99 21.17 7.32
N THR A 290 1.74 21.64 7.18
CA THR A 290 0.79 21.77 8.29
C THR A 290 -0.15 20.57 8.46
N SER A 291 -0.21 19.68 7.47
CA SER A 291 -0.97 18.43 7.49
C SER A 291 -0.19 17.34 6.73
N PRO A 292 0.94 16.87 7.27
CA PRO A 292 1.84 15.97 6.54
C PRO A 292 1.36 14.51 6.54
N ARG A 293 0.51 14.14 7.50
CA ARG A 293 0.11 12.76 7.74
C ARG A 293 -1.00 12.32 6.79
N GLU A 294 -0.90 11.07 6.37
CA GLU A 294 -1.89 10.35 5.58
C GLU A 294 -3.23 10.23 6.29
N LEU A 295 -4.30 10.15 5.51
CA LEU A 295 -5.61 9.79 6.03
C LEU A 295 -5.63 8.32 6.44
N GLU A 296 -4.98 7.46 5.65
CA GLU A 296 -4.85 6.03 5.96
C GLU A 296 -3.65 5.41 5.23
N LYS A 297 -3.11 4.28 5.73
CA LYS A 297 -2.07 3.52 5.03
C LYS A 297 -2.20 2.00 5.16
N ALA A 298 -1.77 1.28 4.13
CA ALA A 298 -1.50 -0.15 4.18
C ALA A 298 0.02 -0.41 4.20
N GLU A 299 0.47 -1.40 4.97
CA GLU A 299 1.89 -1.77 5.06
C GLU A 299 2.13 -3.18 4.51
N PHE A 300 3.27 -3.36 3.83
CA PHE A 300 3.67 -4.63 3.25
C PHE A 300 5.20 -4.73 3.13
N THR A 301 5.68 -5.96 2.95
CA THR A 301 7.07 -6.30 2.68
C THR A 301 7.07 -7.29 1.53
N LEU A 302 7.87 -7.02 0.51
CA LEU A 302 8.10 -7.93 -0.61
C LEU A 302 9.49 -8.54 -0.46
N GLU A 303 9.56 -9.87 -0.51
CA GLU A 303 10.81 -10.60 -0.39
C GLU A 303 10.91 -11.67 -1.47
N LYS A 304 12.05 -11.73 -2.16
CA LYS A 304 12.41 -12.76 -3.11
C LYS A 304 13.66 -13.49 -2.61
N PRO A 305 13.52 -14.56 -1.80
CA PRO A 305 14.66 -15.35 -1.34
C PRO A 305 15.43 -15.95 -2.53
N SER A 306 16.75 -16.05 -2.41
CA SER A 306 17.59 -16.67 -3.46
C SER A 306 17.15 -18.12 -3.70
N GLY A 307 16.79 -18.44 -4.95
CA GLY A 307 16.26 -19.75 -5.33
C GLY A 307 14.85 -20.05 -4.80
N GLY A 308 14.18 -19.09 -4.15
CA GLY A 308 12.85 -19.23 -3.55
C GLY A 308 11.71 -18.65 -4.38
N SER A 309 10.48 -19.01 -4.00
CA SER A 309 9.27 -18.35 -4.49
C SER A 309 9.15 -16.93 -3.94
N GLN A 310 8.49 -16.04 -4.66
CA GLN A 310 8.19 -14.69 -4.16
C GLN A 310 7.33 -14.78 -2.89
N LEU A 311 7.65 -13.99 -1.88
CA LEU A 311 6.88 -13.84 -0.66
C LEU A 311 6.28 -12.42 -0.61
N LEU A 312 4.99 -12.33 -0.33
CA LEU A 312 4.32 -11.08 0.01
C LEU A 312 3.91 -11.16 1.48
N HIS A 313 4.54 -10.35 2.31
CA HIS A 313 4.11 -10.17 3.69
C HIS A 313 3.25 -8.91 3.76
N TYR A 314 2.07 -9.02 4.32
CA TYR A 314 1.16 -7.89 4.39
C TYR A 314 0.29 -7.96 5.64
N ASN A 315 -0.15 -6.80 6.07
CA ASN A 315 -1.16 -6.69 7.10
C ASN A 315 -2.15 -5.55 6.80
N LEU A 316 -3.31 -5.66 7.44
CA LEU A 316 -4.22 -4.53 7.58
C LEU A 316 -3.94 -3.91 8.94
N THR A 317 -3.29 -2.75 8.94
CA THR A 317 -2.81 -2.07 10.15
C THR A 317 -3.58 -0.78 10.42
N TYR A 318 -3.93 -0.62 11.70
CA TYR A 318 -4.50 0.56 12.34
C TYR A 318 -3.72 0.90 13.61
N VAL A 319 -2.44 0.54 13.64
CA VAL A 319 -1.54 0.76 14.80
C VAL A 319 -1.36 2.25 15.10
N ASP A 320 -1.43 3.10 14.08
CA ASP A 320 -1.20 4.54 14.22
C ASP A 320 -2.51 5.34 14.35
N HIS A 321 -3.53 4.97 13.58
CA HIS A 321 -4.88 5.55 13.59
C HIS A 321 -5.83 4.72 12.71
N VAL A 322 -7.13 5.04 12.76
CA VAL A 322 -8.13 4.63 11.78
C VAL A 322 -8.67 5.88 11.09
N GLY A 323 -8.51 5.98 9.78
CA GLY A 323 -9.15 7.00 8.95
C GLY A 323 -10.04 6.45 7.85
N LEU A 324 -9.72 5.27 7.30
CA LEU A 324 -10.54 4.62 6.27
C LEU A 324 -10.65 3.10 6.53
N PRO A 325 -11.80 2.48 6.21
CA PRO A 325 -11.85 1.04 6.08
C PRO A 325 -11.00 0.60 4.88
N MET A 326 -10.21 -0.46 5.04
CA MET A 326 -9.31 -0.97 4.00
C MET A 326 -9.51 -2.46 3.75
N GLN A 327 -8.99 -2.91 2.61
CA GLN A 327 -8.75 -4.31 2.30
C GLN A 327 -7.35 -4.47 1.72
N ILE A 328 -6.68 -5.56 2.07
CA ILE A 328 -5.43 -5.99 1.44
C ILE A 328 -5.52 -7.47 1.05
N THR A 329 -4.96 -7.84 -0.09
CA THR A 329 -5.03 -9.21 -0.62
C THR A 329 -3.79 -9.54 -1.43
N GLY A 330 -3.10 -10.62 -1.06
CA GLY A 330 -2.08 -11.23 -1.91
C GLY A 330 -2.72 -12.09 -2.99
N VAL A 331 -2.18 -12.04 -4.20
CA VAL A 331 -2.49 -12.96 -5.30
C VAL A 331 -1.22 -13.73 -5.62
N GLY A 332 -1.33 -15.06 -5.71
CA GLY A 332 -0.19 -15.92 -5.96
C GLY A 332 -0.61 -17.37 -6.12
N THR A 333 0.38 -18.25 -6.33
CA THR A 333 0.14 -19.69 -6.51
C THR A 333 -0.03 -20.45 -5.20
N GLY A 334 0.40 -19.87 -4.07
CA GLY A 334 0.26 -20.47 -2.74
C GLY A 334 -1.14 -20.32 -2.16
N SER A 335 -1.59 -21.33 -1.41
CA SER A 335 -2.87 -21.30 -0.69
C SER A 335 -2.91 -20.33 0.50
N SER A 336 -1.76 -19.74 0.87
CA SER A 336 -1.64 -18.78 1.97
C SER A 336 -1.95 -17.33 1.58
N CYS A 337 -2.29 -17.09 0.30
CA CYS A 337 -2.68 -15.80 -0.22
C CYS A 337 -4.15 -15.52 0.14
N VAL A 338 -4.37 -14.74 1.20
CA VAL A 338 -5.71 -14.48 1.76
C VAL A 338 -6.08 -13.01 1.67
N GLN A 339 -7.38 -12.75 1.74
CA GLN A 339 -7.93 -11.41 1.84
C GLN A 339 -8.16 -11.03 3.30
N VAL A 340 -7.79 -9.81 3.65
CA VAL A 340 -8.03 -9.20 4.95
C VAL A 340 -8.75 -7.89 4.72
N GLN A 341 -9.81 -7.61 5.48
CA GLN A 341 -10.58 -6.40 5.30
C GLN A 341 -11.22 -5.90 6.59
N CYS A 342 -11.32 -4.58 6.73
CA CYS A 342 -12.31 -3.96 7.60
C CYS A 342 -13.61 -3.80 6.81
N ASN A 343 -14.59 -4.64 7.11
CA ASN A 343 -15.87 -4.70 6.37
C ASN A 343 -16.86 -3.61 6.83
N LYS A 344 -16.47 -2.35 6.66
CA LYS A 344 -17.31 -1.16 6.94
C LYS A 344 -17.35 -0.29 5.69
N THR A 345 -18.51 0.33 5.44
CA THR A 345 -18.61 1.40 4.45
C THR A 345 -17.83 2.63 4.94
N ALA A 346 -17.45 3.53 4.03
CA ALA A 346 -16.78 4.77 4.39
C ALA A 346 -17.60 5.60 5.39
N SER A 347 -18.93 5.66 5.18
CA SER A 347 -19.86 6.38 6.05
C SER A 347 -20.03 5.73 7.43
N ALA A 348 -20.10 4.41 7.50
CA ALA A 348 -20.21 3.69 8.77
C ALA A 348 -18.93 3.84 9.60
N MET A 349 -17.76 3.80 8.95
CA MET A 349 -16.49 4.05 9.63
C MET A 349 -16.40 5.50 10.14
N GLN A 350 -16.74 6.49 9.31
CA GLN A 350 -16.76 7.89 9.74
C GLN A 350 -17.70 8.09 10.94
N SER A 351 -18.91 7.51 10.90
CA SER A 351 -19.86 7.57 12.02
C SER A 351 -19.29 6.93 13.30
N ALA A 352 -18.59 5.80 13.19
CA ALA A 352 -17.92 5.17 14.32
C ALA A 352 -16.79 6.05 14.88
N ILE A 353 -15.99 6.69 14.02
CA ILE A 353 -14.96 7.66 14.44
C ILE A 353 -15.62 8.82 15.19
N ASP A 354 -16.69 9.39 14.63
CA ASP A 354 -17.32 10.59 15.17
C ASP A 354 -18.00 10.33 16.53
N THR A 355 -18.58 9.14 16.72
CA THR A 355 -19.44 8.84 17.88
C THR A 355 -18.79 7.93 18.91
N GLN A 356 -17.80 7.12 18.53
CA GLN A 356 -17.28 6.03 19.35
C GLN A 356 -15.76 6.02 19.47
N CYS A 357 -15.03 6.96 18.84
CA CYS A 357 -13.57 7.04 18.98
C CYS A 357 -13.17 7.19 20.46
N PRO A 358 -12.43 6.22 21.04
CA PRO A 358 -12.10 6.22 22.46
C PRO A 358 -11.36 7.48 22.88
N ASP A 359 -11.64 7.94 24.10
CA ASP A 359 -11.06 9.16 24.67
C ASP A 359 -11.31 10.44 23.83
N SER A 360 -12.22 10.35 22.86
CA SER A 360 -12.46 11.38 21.85
C SER A 360 -11.22 11.78 21.07
N LEU A 361 -10.23 10.90 20.88
CA LEU A 361 -8.96 11.16 20.17
C LEU A 361 -9.16 11.34 18.66
N ARG A 362 -10.08 12.24 18.29
CA ARG A 362 -10.43 12.61 16.93
C ARG A 362 -9.54 13.76 16.50
N TYR A 363 -8.81 13.57 15.42
CA TYR A 363 -7.92 14.57 14.82
C TYR A 363 -8.14 14.65 13.32
N THR A 364 -7.64 15.70 12.70
CA THR A 364 -7.69 15.86 11.25
C THR A 364 -6.36 15.46 10.64
N MET A 365 -6.36 14.47 9.75
CA MET A 365 -5.20 14.00 8.99
C MET A 365 -5.60 13.72 7.55
N GLY A 366 -4.70 13.98 6.59
CA GLY A 366 -4.92 13.74 5.16
C GLY A 366 -6.23 14.30 4.60
N GLY A 367 -6.78 15.37 5.18
CA GLY A 367 -8.07 15.96 4.76
C GLY A 367 -9.34 15.27 5.29
N GLY A 368 -9.24 14.41 6.30
CA GLY A 368 -10.39 13.78 6.97
C GLY A 368 -10.22 13.69 8.49
N THR A 369 -11.30 13.32 9.18
CA THR A 369 -11.26 13.05 10.63
C THR A 369 -10.88 11.60 10.86
N ILE A 370 -9.87 11.37 11.70
CA ILE A 370 -9.37 10.05 12.07
C ILE A 370 -9.60 9.78 13.56
N CYS A 371 -9.60 8.52 13.96
CA CYS A 371 -9.45 8.13 15.37
C CYS A 371 -7.98 7.77 15.63
N LEU A 372 -7.28 8.59 16.41
CA LEU A 372 -5.85 8.46 16.64
C LEU A 372 -5.56 7.35 17.66
N ALA A 373 -4.60 6.48 17.36
CA ALA A 373 -4.18 5.46 18.30
C ALA A 373 -3.47 6.10 19.51
N PRO A 374 -3.65 5.56 20.73
CA PRO A 374 -3.05 6.13 21.93
C PRO A 374 -1.51 6.02 21.91
N ARG A 375 -0.95 5.12 21.09
CA ARG A 375 0.49 5.08 20.77
C ARG A 375 0.96 6.44 20.24
N SER A 376 0.41 6.86 19.10
CA SER A 376 0.75 8.12 18.43
C SER A 376 0.45 9.31 19.35
N PHE A 377 -0.72 9.30 20.00
CA PHE A 377 -1.10 10.36 20.93
C PHE A 377 -0.10 10.56 22.09
N CYS A 378 0.42 9.47 22.66
CA CYS A 378 1.32 9.53 23.81
C CYS A 378 2.79 9.77 23.45
N LEU A 379 3.25 9.27 22.30
CA LEU A 379 4.65 9.35 21.89
C LEU A 379 4.97 10.52 20.98
N ASP A 380 4.02 10.96 20.16
CA ASP A 380 4.24 12.08 19.25
C ASP A 380 4.17 13.39 20.04
N GLY A 381 5.17 14.26 19.85
CA GLY A 381 5.24 15.56 20.53
C GLY A 381 4.12 16.53 20.11
N GLU A 382 3.46 16.25 18.98
CA GLU A 382 2.35 17.04 18.42
C GLU A 382 1.20 17.23 19.41
N TYR A 383 0.95 16.22 20.26
CA TYR A 383 -0.19 16.20 21.17
C TYR A 383 0.20 16.47 22.62
N ALA A 384 1.44 16.88 22.89
CA ALA A 384 1.99 17.01 24.24
C ALA A 384 1.20 17.96 25.16
N SER A 385 0.50 18.95 24.59
CA SER A 385 -0.33 19.92 25.31
C SER A 385 -1.77 19.46 25.54
N ASP A 386 -2.18 18.32 24.99
CA ASP A 386 -3.55 17.84 25.14
C ASP A 386 -3.83 17.39 26.58
N SER A 387 -4.81 18.01 27.22
CA SER A 387 -5.18 17.77 28.62
C SER A 387 -5.52 16.31 28.94
N ARG A 388 -5.93 15.52 27.95
CA ARG A 388 -6.29 14.10 28.12
C ARG A 388 -5.07 13.19 28.28
N ARG A 389 -3.86 13.67 27.95
CA ARG A 389 -2.62 12.87 28.05
C ARG A 389 -2.41 12.25 29.41
N GLY A 390 -2.69 12.99 30.49
CA GLY A 390 -2.50 12.50 31.85
C GLY A 390 -3.23 11.18 32.08
N THR A 391 -4.50 11.10 31.67
CA THR A 391 -5.34 9.90 31.84
C THR A 391 -5.02 8.82 30.81
N VAL A 392 -4.91 9.18 29.52
CA VAL A 392 -4.72 8.18 28.44
C VAL A 392 -3.34 7.51 28.55
N CYS A 393 -2.30 8.30 28.82
CA CYS A 393 -0.90 7.87 28.82
C CYS A 393 -0.41 7.33 30.16
N SER A 394 -1.31 7.11 31.14
CA SER A 394 -1.01 6.42 32.40
C SER A 394 -1.97 5.26 32.71
N ARG A 395 -2.96 5.02 31.84
CA ARG A 395 -4.06 4.06 32.03
C ARG A 395 -3.61 2.66 32.44
N LEU A 396 -2.49 2.19 31.91
CA LEU A 396 -1.99 0.83 32.12
C LEU A 396 -0.90 0.77 33.20
N ASP A 397 -0.50 1.88 33.82
CA ASP A 397 0.63 1.92 34.76
C ASP A 397 0.41 0.98 35.96
N GLY A 398 -0.84 0.88 36.45
CA GLY A 398 -1.19 -0.08 37.50
C GLY A 398 -1.06 -1.54 37.07
N GLU A 399 -1.49 -1.88 35.86
CA GLU A 399 -1.35 -3.24 35.32
C GLU A 399 0.10 -3.58 34.96
N ILE A 400 0.90 -2.60 34.52
CA ILE A 400 2.34 -2.76 34.31
C ILE A 400 3.02 -3.11 35.63
N ALA A 401 2.74 -2.36 36.71
CA ALA A 401 3.27 -2.65 38.03
C ALA A 401 2.82 -4.04 38.54
N ARG A 402 1.54 -4.38 38.32
CA ARG A 402 0.99 -5.69 38.68
C ARG A 402 1.63 -6.83 37.92
N CYS A 403 1.89 -6.65 36.63
CA CYS A 403 2.59 -7.62 35.78
C CYS A 403 3.97 -7.93 36.36
N ALA A 404 4.73 -6.88 36.70
CA ALA A 404 6.05 -7.01 37.32
C ALA A 404 6.01 -7.72 38.69
N SER A 405 5.03 -7.38 39.54
CA SER A 405 4.89 -8.00 40.85
C SER A 405 4.43 -9.45 40.78
N LYS A 406 3.55 -9.78 39.83
CA LYS A 406 2.97 -11.12 39.69
C LYS A 406 3.94 -12.10 39.03
N TYR A 407 4.77 -11.62 38.09
CA TYR A 407 5.70 -12.44 37.33
C TYR A 407 7.14 -11.89 37.45
N PRO A 408 7.73 -11.91 38.66
CA PRO A 408 9.05 -11.36 38.90
C PRO A 408 10.10 -12.05 38.01
N GLY A 409 10.95 -11.25 37.35
CA GLY A 409 11.99 -11.73 36.43
C GLY A 409 11.48 -12.16 35.05
N VAL A 410 10.16 -12.25 34.83
CA VAL A 410 9.57 -12.66 33.55
C VAL A 410 8.83 -11.49 32.88
N CYS A 411 8.01 -10.76 33.64
CA CYS A 411 7.49 -9.46 33.23
C CYS A 411 8.36 -8.38 33.86
N ASN A 412 9.31 -7.84 33.10
CA ASN A 412 10.30 -6.88 33.63
C ASN A 412 10.24 -5.54 32.89
N PRO A 413 9.16 -4.75 33.07
CA PRO A 413 8.97 -3.48 32.35
C PRO A 413 10.04 -2.43 32.67
N GLY A 414 10.78 -2.56 33.78
CA GLY A 414 11.76 -1.55 34.21
C GLY A 414 11.11 -0.17 34.37
N THR A 415 11.59 0.81 33.60
CA THR A 415 11.04 2.17 33.58
C THR A 415 9.89 2.36 32.59
N ALA A 416 9.49 1.31 31.85
CA ALA A 416 8.40 1.38 30.88
C ALA A 416 7.09 1.82 31.54
N LYS A 417 6.34 2.64 30.82
CA LYS A 417 5.01 3.12 31.20
C LYS A 417 4.00 2.78 30.11
N THR A 418 2.75 3.18 30.34
CA THR A 418 1.65 2.99 29.39
C THR A 418 2.01 3.32 27.92
N PRO A 419 2.75 4.40 27.58
CA PRO A 419 3.12 4.67 26.18
C PRO A 419 3.99 3.57 25.55
N GLN A 420 4.89 2.96 26.33
CA GLN A 420 5.73 1.86 25.87
C GLN A 420 4.91 0.58 25.65
N VAL A 421 3.85 0.37 26.41
CA VAL A 421 2.89 -0.72 26.14
C VAL A 421 2.13 -0.45 24.85
N TYR A 422 1.53 0.74 24.69
CA TYR A 422 0.82 1.08 23.44
C TYR A 422 1.70 0.95 22.19
N ALA A 423 3.01 1.20 22.33
CA ALA A 423 3.96 1.13 21.24
C ALA A 423 4.70 -0.22 21.12
N CYS A 424 4.48 -1.15 22.05
CA CYS A 424 5.32 -2.32 22.26
C CYS A 424 6.82 -2.01 22.11
N SER A 425 7.30 -1.01 22.86
CA SER A 425 8.64 -0.46 22.68
C SER A 425 9.54 -0.69 23.89
N ALA A 426 10.83 -0.37 23.70
CA ALA A 426 11.85 -0.34 24.75
C ALA A 426 11.39 0.40 26.02
N PRO A 427 11.91 0.05 27.20
CA PRO A 427 13.03 -0.88 27.42
C PRO A 427 12.69 -2.39 27.46
N PHE A 428 11.42 -2.78 27.42
CA PHE A 428 11.03 -4.18 27.63
C PHE A 428 10.06 -4.74 26.60
N PHE A 429 9.06 -3.95 26.22
CA PHE A 429 7.96 -4.46 25.40
C PHE A 429 8.36 -4.69 23.94
N ASP A 430 9.47 -4.11 23.49
CA ASP A 430 10.12 -4.41 22.19
C ASP A 430 10.71 -5.82 22.13
N GLN A 431 10.96 -6.44 23.28
CA GLN A 431 11.51 -7.79 23.41
C GLN A 431 10.45 -8.79 23.90
N SER A 432 9.21 -8.34 24.13
CA SER A 432 8.16 -9.20 24.65
C SER A 432 6.79 -8.91 24.04
N ALA A 433 6.52 -9.55 22.91
CA ALA A 433 5.19 -9.59 22.30
C ALA A 433 4.13 -10.08 23.29
N LYS A 434 4.49 -11.10 24.09
CA LYS A 434 3.65 -11.66 25.15
C LYS A 434 3.10 -10.61 26.10
N TRP A 435 3.98 -9.89 26.77
CA TRP A 435 3.54 -8.96 27.80
C TRP A 435 2.95 -7.69 27.21
N CYS A 436 3.40 -7.26 26.03
CA CYS A 436 2.75 -6.16 25.32
C CYS A 436 1.28 -6.50 25.00
N ALA A 437 1.03 -7.65 24.38
CA ALA A 437 -0.32 -8.07 24.02
C ALA A 437 -1.19 -8.34 25.25
N ALA A 438 -0.63 -8.98 26.28
CA ALA A 438 -1.35 -9.25 27.52
C ALA A 438 -1.81 -7.97 28.22
N LEU A 439 -0.93 -6.96 28.36
CA LEU A 439 -1.32 -5.67 28.96
C LEU A 439 -2.30 -4.90 28.08
N THR A 440 -2.08 -4.89 26.77
CA THR A 440 -2.97 -4.22 25.82
C THR A 440 -4.39 -4.77 25.86
N ARG A 441 -4.55 -6.08 26.08
CA ARG A 441 -5.84 -6.77 26.13
C ARG A 441 -6.42 -6.97 27.54
N GLY A 442 -5.72 -6.54 28.58
CA GLY A 442 -6.13 -6.80 29.97
C GLY A 442 -6.01 -8.27 30.38
N MET A 443 -5.13 -9.03 29.73
CA MET A 443 -4.94 -10.49 29.85
C MET A 443 -3.69 -10.88 30.66
N VAL A 444 -3.16 -10.01 31.52
CA VAL A 444 -1.97 -10.32 32.35
C VAL A 444 -2.13 -11.62 33.17
N ASP A 445 -3.37 -11.98 33.54
CA ASP A 445 -3.63 -13.22 34.30
C ASP A 445 -3.58 -14.49 33.45
N ALA A 446 -3.73 -14.38 32.13
CA ALA A 446 -3.67 -15.48 31.17
C ALA A 446 -3.03 -15.00 29.85
N PRO A 447 -1.73 -14.64 29.87
CA PRO A 447 -1.07 -13.90 28.78
C PRO A 447 -0.94 -14.69 27.47
N ASP A 448 -0.99 -16.02 27.54
CA ASP A 448 -0.93 -16.92 26.38
C ASP A 448 -2.32 -17.46 25.95
N SER A 449 -3.41 -16.97 26.57
CA SER A 449 -4.76 -17.45 26.25
C SER A 449 -5.09 -17.22 24.78
N THR A 450 -5.62 -18.23 24.11
CA THR A 450 -6.18 -18.12 22.76
C THR A 450 -7.70 -17.89 22.77
N THR A 451 -8.29 -17.72 23.96
CA THR A 451 -9.74 -17.51 24.11
C THR A 451 -10.08 -16.04 23.88
N VAL A 452 -10.34 -15.69 22.63
CA VAL A 452 -10.60 -14.32 22.16
C VAL A 452 -11.74 -13.63 22.92
N SER A 453 -12.76 -14.36 23.33
CA SER A 453 -13.91 -13.82 24.08
C SER A 453 -13.55 -13.29 25.48
N GLN A 454 -12.35 -13.59 25.99
CA GLN A 454 -11.83 -13.02 27.24
C GLN A 454 -11.11 -11.69 27.01
N TYR A 455 -10.67 -11.40 25.79
CA TYR A 455 -9.90 -10.19 25.52
C TYR A 455 -10.74 -8.96 25.83
N TYR A 456 -10.17 -8.03 26.59
CA TYR A 456 -10.84 -6.83 27.06
C TYR A 456 -12.04 -7.08 28.00
N ASN A 457 -12.25 -8.32 28.46
CA ASN A 457 -13.39 -8.74 29.27
C ASN A 457 -12.98 -9.38 30.60
N THR A 458 -11.88 -8.91 31.19
CA THR A 458 -11.32 -9.42 32.46
C THR A 458 -11.63 -8.51 33.65
N GLY A 459 -12.25 -7.35 33.42
CA GLY A 459 -12.42 -6.29 34.41
C GLY A 459 -11.11 -5.54 34.73
N LYS A 460 -10.01 -5.82 34.03
CA LYS A 460 -8.73 -5.11 34.15
C LYS A 460 -8.65 -3.93 33.17
N PRO A 461 -7.85 -2.89 33.47
CA PRO A 461 -7.50 -1.88 32.47
C PRO A 461 -6.90 -2.48 31.20
N TYR A 462 -7.26 -1.93 30.05
CA TYR A 462 -6.78 -2.35 28.73
C TYR A 462 -6.74 -1.16 27.76
N ASN A 463 -6.23 -1.38 26.56
CA ASN A 463 -6.21 -0.38 25.49
C ASN A 463 -7.61 -0.26 24.85
N LEU A 464 -8.34 0.82 25.21
CA LEU A 464 -9.69 1.09 24.70
C LEU A 464 -9.74 1.20 23.17
N TYR A 465 -8.69 1.78 22.57
CA TYR A 465 -8.59 1.91 21.12
C TYR A 465 -8.47 0.56 20.43
N ALA A 466 -7.59 -0.32 20.92
CA ALA A 466 -7.41 -1.65 20.35
C ALA A 466 -8.73 -2.45 20.36
N LYS A 467 -9.43 -2.44 21.50
CA LYS A 467 -10.77 -3.02 21.61
C LYS A 467 -11.73 -2.41 20.58
N TRP A 468 -11.80 -1.09 20.49
CA TRP A 468 -12.70 -0.41 19.55
C TRP A 468 -12.40 -0.78 18.10
N VAL A 469 -11.13 -0.83 17.69
CA VAL A 469 -10.74 -1.28 16.35
C VAL A 469 -11.21 -2.72 16.09
N HIS A 470 -11.02 -3.63 17.05
CA HIS A 470 -11.50 -5.01 16.92
C HIS A 470 -13.03 -5.10 16.84
N ASP A 471 -13.76 -4.27 17.60
CA ASP A 471 -15.22 -4.19 17.50
C ASP A 471 -15.68 -3.66 16.12
N GLN A 472 -14.93 -2.75 15.49
CA GLN A 472 -15.28 -2.18 14.19
C GLN A 472 -14.85 -3.06 13.00
N CYS A 473 -13.68 -3.67 13.06
CA CYS A 473 -13.01 -4.26 11.90
C CYS A 473 -12.65 -5.75 12.09
N GLY A 474 -12.89 -6.35 13.26
CA GLY A 474 -12.51 -7.72 13.54
C GLY A 474 -11.01 -7.91 13.72
N ALA A 475 -10.48 -9.04 13.28
CA ALA A 475 -9.07 -9.43 13.45
C ALA A 475 -8.13 -8.65 12.49
N VAL A 476 -7.66 -7.50 12.95
CA VAL A 476 -6.73 -6.60 12.24
C VAL A 476 -5.66 -6.10 13.22
N TYR A 477 -4.56 -5.53 12.73
CA TYR A 477 -3.53 -4.94 13.60
C TYR A 477 -4.05 -3.64 14.22
N SER A 478 -4.44 -3.68 15.49
CA SER A 478 -4.81 -2.49 16.26
C SER A 478 -3.67 -2.00 17.18
N PHE A 479 -2.63 -2.81 17.36
CA PHE A 479 -1.38 -2.49 18.05
C PHE A 479 -0.22 -3.39 17.53
N PRO A 480 1.06 -3.08 17.81
CA PRO A 480 2.19 -3.72 17.11
C PRO A 480 2.39 -5.22 17.28
N TYR A 481 1.86 -5.83 18.34
CA TYR A 481 1.94 -7.28 18.60
C TYR A 481 0.57 -7.92 18.75
N ASP A 482 -0.40 -7.45 17.97
CA ASP A 482 -1.76 -7.99 17.95
C ASP A 482 -1.77 -9.46 17.49
N ASP A 483 -0.73 -9.91 16.80
CA ASP A 483 -0.57 -11.29 16.36
C ASP A 483 -0.24 -12.25 17.50
N TYR A 484 0.13 -11.75 18.68
CA TYR A 484 0.46 -12.63 19.80
C TYR A 484 -0.77 -13.03 20.64
N PRO A 485 -0.95 -14.29 21.06
CA PRO A 485 -0.28 -15.46 20.52
C PRO A 485 -0.83 -15.77 19.12
N MET A 486 0.04 -16.20 18.20
CA MET A 486 -0.36 -16.42 16.79
C MET A 486 -1.54 -17.37 16.64
N ALA A 487 -1.64 -18.36 17.53
CA ALA A 487 -2.74 -19.32 17.57
C ALA A 487 -4.11 -18.70 17.90
N ALA A 488 -4.17 -17.48 18.44
CA ALA A 488 -5.43 -16.76 18.66
C ALA A 488 -6.01 -16.15 17.37
N ASN A 489 -5.22 -16.10 16.29
CA ASN A 489 -5.64 -15.59 14.97
C ASN A 489 -6.32 -14.21 15.04
N GLN A 490 -5.79 -13.31 15.87
CA GLN A 490 -6.36 -11.98 16.10
C GLN A 490 -5.75 -10.88 15.25
N ALA A 491 -4.65 -11.15 14.58
CA ALA A 491 -4.01 -10.16 13.74
C ALA A 491 -3.86 -10.63 12.32
N GLY A 492 -4.04 -9.66 11.44
CA GLY A 492 -4.01 -9.89 10.02
C GLY A 492 -2.61 -9.87 9.41
N PHE A 493 -1.58 -10.46 10.03
CA PHE A 493 -0.28 -10.65 9.36
C PHE A 493 -0.30 -11.93 8.53
N TYR A 494 -0.06 -11.81 7.24
CA TYR A 494 -0.12 -12.93 6.32
C TYR A 494 1.10 -12.96 5.41
N THR A 495 1.49 -14.18 5.05
CA THR A 495 2.54 -14.45 4.06
C THR A 495 1.92 -15.18 2.88
N CYS A 496 1.83 -14.52 1.73
CA CYS A 496 1.44 -15.14 0.46
C CYS A 496 2.68 -15.70 -0.25
N THR A 497 2.80 -17.02 -0.31
CA THR A 497 3.89 -17.72 -0.99
C THR A 497 3.61 -17.83 -2.49
N GLY A 498 4.63 -17.65 -3.32
CA GLY A 498 4.44 -17.60 -4.77
C GLY A 498 3.67 -16.36 -5.20
N GLY A 499 3.87 -15.25 -4.49
CA GLY A 499 3.22 -13.97 -4.74
C GLY A 499 3.46 -13.47 -6.16
N GLN A 500 2.39 -13.01 -6.80
CA GLN A 500 2.40 -12.46 -8.15
C GLN A 500 1.83 -11.05 -8.20
N GLN A 501 1.02 -10.65 -7.22
CA GLN A 501 0.46 -9.30 -7.12
C GLN A 501 -0.01 -9.03 -5.69
N LEU A 502 0.03 -7.76 -5.26
CA LEU A 502 -0.65 -7.30 -4.05
C LEU A 502 -1.75 -6.31 -4.42
N ASN A 503 -2.92 -6.44 -3.80
CA ASN A 503 -4.05 -5.55 -3.99
C ASN A 503 -4.35 -4.80 -2.70
N VAL A 504 -4.43 -3.48 -2.76
CA VAL A 504 -4.89 -2.61 -1.68
C VAL A 504 -6.15 -1.89 -2.14
N THR A 505 -7.23 -1.98 -1.37
CA THR A 505 -8.48 -1.27 -1.65
C THR A 505 -8.87 -0.40 -0.47
N PHE A 506 -9.03 0.91 -0.72
CA PHE A 506 -9.62 1.83 0.24
C PHE A 506 -11.14 1.83 0.09
N CYS A 507 -11.85 1.79 1.22
CA CYS A 507 -13.31 1.66 1.33
C CYS A 507 -13.88 0.44 0.57
N PRO A 508 -13.47 -0.81 0.89
CA PRO A 508 -13.83 -1.99 0.11
C PRO A 508 -15.35 -2.22 -0.03
N ALA A 509 -16.14 -1.75 0.95
CA ALA A 509 -17.60 -1.86 0.98
C ALA A 509 -18.35 -0.62 0.41
N GLY A 510 -17.64 0.36 -0.17
CA GLY A 510 -18.19 1.65 -0.59
C GLY A 510 -18.01 2.73 0.46
#